data_AF-A0AAU9NNI4-F1
#
_entry.id   AF-A0AAU9NNI4-F1
#
_cell.length_a   1.000
_cell.length_b   1.000
_cell.length_c   1.000
_cell.angle_alpha   90.00
_cell.angle_beta   90.00
_cell.angle_gamma   90.00
#
_symmetry.space_group_name_H-M   'P 1'
#
loop_
_entity.id
_entity.type
_entity.pdbx_description
1 polymer ?
#
loop_
_entity_poly.entity_id
_entity_poly.type
_entity_poly.pdbx_seq_one_letter_code
_entity_poly.pdbx_strand_id
1 'polypeptide(L)'
;MTCNHKWRSYKKRLKNNLLTNENERNPLETYLYLEKTALQKFKERISSKEFQDISEKAKMSSMCNTNPARVGPHGYRGNKPKWEQEKASGELPPQLYEIKSERSLDYVLGRRSKNELGSKIIPPNMEPIVKKLIHVQKEISNSDLLPGPGEDFLTLAIGLEHPGRTRAVGHDIGLRKGMQGLEKKEESRGQRSC
;
A
#
# COMPACT_ATOMS: atom_id res chain seq x y z
N MET A 1 -19.58 1.32 11.35
CA MET A 1 -18.34 1.22 12.17
C MET A 1 -18.08 -0.25 12.50
N THR A 2 -17.01 -0.85 11.97
CA THR A 2 -16.74 -2.29 12.18
C THR A 2 -16.07 -2.54 13.55
N CYS A 3 -16.46 -3.63 14.21
CA CYS A 3 -15.99 -4.05 15.55
C CYS A 3 -14.45 -4.02 15.71
N ASN A 4 -13.71 -4.32 14.63
CA ASN A 4 -12.24 -4.35 14.61
C ASN A 4 -11.60 -2.98 14.90
N HIS A 5 -12.21 -1.87 14.42
CA HIS A 5 -11.63 -0.55 14.62
C HIS A 5 -11.72 -0.09 16.09
N LYS A 6 -12.86 -0.38 16.75
CA LYS A 6 -13.05 -0.11 18.19
C LYS A 6 -12.05 -0.92 19.03
N TRP A 7 -11.83 -2.18 18.67
CA TRP A 7 -10.88 -3.06 19.35
C TRP A 7 -9.42 -2.58 19.21
N ARG A 8 -9.00 -2.20 18.00
CA ARG A 8 -7.66 -1.62 17.77
C ARG A 8 -7.46 -0.31 18.55
N SER A 9 -8.44 0.58 18.53
CA SER A 9 -8.39 1.84 19.28
C SER A 9 -8.35 1.61 20.79
N TYR A 10 -9.10 0.63 21.30
CA TYR A 10 -9.02 0.20 22.69
C TYR A 10 -7.60 -0.27 23.06
N LYS A 11 -7.04 -1.23 22.30
CA LYS A 11 -5.67 -1.74 22.54
C LYS A 11 -4.61 -0.64 22.50
N LYS A 12 -4.72 0.30 21.55
CA LYS A 12 -3.79 1.44 21.43
C LYS A 12 -3.86 2.34 22.68
N ARG A 13 -5.07 2.71 23.12
CA ARG A 13 -5.27 3.51 24.34
C ARG A 13 -4.74 2.77 25.57
N LEU A 14 -5.04 1.49 25.69
CA LEU A 14 -4.56 0.66 26.80
C LEU A 14 -3.03 0.63 26.84
N LYS A 15 -2.36 0.38 25.71
CA LYS A 15 -0.89 0.42 25.62
C LYS A 15 -0.31 1.79 25.99
N ASN A 16 -0.88 2.88 25.45
CA ASN A 16 -0.38 4.22 25.72
C ASN A 16 -0.54 4.60 27.20
N ASN A 17 -1.71 4.33 27.79
CA ASN A 17 -1.97 4.59 29.21
C ASN A 17 -1.10 3.73 30.13
N LEU A 18 -0.72 2.53 29.72
CA LEU A 18 0.13 1.63 30.52
C LEU A 18 1.62 1.97 30.45
N LEU A 19 2.10 2.52 29.33
CA LEU A 19 3.52 2.74 29.06
C LEU A 19 3.98 4.19 29.29
N THR A 20 3.10 5.17 29.11
CA THR A 20 3.53 6.57 28.94
C THR A 20 3.22 7.43 30.15
N ASN A 21 2.23 7.07 30.97
CA ASN A 21 1.77 7.90 32.08
C ASN A 21 1.66 7.05 33.36
N GLU A 22 2.55 7.28 34.32
CA GLU A 22 2.34 6.82 35.71
C GLU A 22 1.14 7.53 36.37
N ASN A 23 0.75 8.69 35.85
CA ASN A 23 -0.31 9.53 36.39
C ASN A 23 -1.36 9.81 35.31
N GLU A 24 -2.58 9.28 35.47
CA GLU A 24 -3.85 10.02 35.32
C GLU A 24 -5.09 9.12 35.26
N ARG A 25 -4.98 7.81 34.99
CA ARG A 25 -6.10 6.87 35.18
C ARG A 25 -5.63 5.43 35.21
N ASN A 26 -5.87 4.75 36.32
CA ASN A 26 -5.62 3.32 36.40
C ASN A 26 -6.52 2.61 35.38
N PRO A 27 -5.97 1.83 34.42
CA PRO A 27 -6.80 1.12 33.45
C PRO A 27 -7.75 0.12 34.11
N LEU A 28 -7.48 -0.33 35.34
CA LEU A 28 -8.39 -1.16 36.14
C LEU A 28 -9.61 -0.38 36.64
N GLU A 29 -9.48 0.93 36.89
CA GLU A 29 -10.61 1.80 37.24
C GLU A 29 -11.47 2.14 36.02
N THR A 30 -10.83 2.31 34.85
CA THR A 30 -11.54 2.62 33.60
C THR A 30 -12.19 1.37 32.99
N TYR A 31 -11.55 0.21 33.14
CA TYR A 31 -11.99 -1.04 32.55
C TYR A 31 -12.10 -2.11 33.64
N LEU A 32 -13.23 -2.11 34.34
CA LEU A 32 -13.53 -3.01 35.47
C LEU A 32 -13.40 -4.51 35.14
N TYR A 33 -13.53 -4.86 33.86
CA TYR A 33 -13.38 -6.23 33.36
C TYR A 33 -11.92 -6.65 33.15
N LEU A 34 -10.94 -5.75 33.33
CA LEU A 34 -9.53 -6.08 33.21
C LEU A 34 -9.03 -6.76 34.50
N GLU A 35 -8.44 -7.93 34.33
CA GLU A 35 -7.78 -8.62 35.43
C GLU A 35 -6.38 -8.04 35.69
N LYS A 36 -6.04 -7.84 36.97
CA LYS A 36 -4.72 -7.32 37.40
C LYS A 36 -3.57 -8.19 36.88
N THR A 37 -3.73 -9.51 36.95
CA THR A 37 -2.71 -10.49 36.54
C THR A 37 -2.46 -10.44 35.03
N ALA A 38 -3.52 -10.32 34.22
CA ALA A 38 -3.44 -10.19 32.77
C ALA A 38 -2.74 -8.89 32.37
N LEU A 39 -3.01 -7.81 33.10
CA LEU A 39 -2.36 -6.51 32.91
C LEU A 39 -0.86 -6.57 33.19
N GLN A 40 -0.47 -7.25 34.27
CA GLN A 40 0.93 -7.42 34.67
C GLN A 40 1.71 -8.24 33.62
N LYS A 41 1.17 -9.40 33.21
CA LYS A 41 1.74 -10.22 32.13
C LYS A 41 1.91 -9.44 30.82
N PHE A 42 0.93 -8.58 30.51
CA PHE A 42 1.01 -7.71 29.34
C PHE A 42 2.14 -6.67 29.47
N LYS A 43 2.29 -6.02 30.63
CA LYS A 43 3.40 -5.09 30.91
C LYS A 43 4.76 -5.77 30.76
N GLU A 44 4.93 -6.93 31.36
CA GLU A 44 6.18 -7.71 31.25
C GLU A 44 6.50 -8.05 29.80
N ARG A 45 5.50 -8.47 29.02
CA ARG A 45 5.68 -8.77 27.60
C ARG A 45 6.11 -7.55 26.80
N ILE A 46 5.44 -6.41 26.94
CA ILE A 46 5.76 -5.21 26.14
C ILE A 46 7.07 -4.55 26.57
N SER A 47 7.49 -4.73 27.82
CA SER A 47 8.77 -4.27 28.34
C SER A 47 9.93 -5.24 28.04
N SER A 48 9.62 -6.47 27.62
CA SER A 48 10.65 -7.45 27.24
C SER A 48 11.50 -6.95 26.08
N LYS A 49 12.80 -7.28 26.11
CA LYS A 49 13.75 -6.93 25.05
C LYS A 49 13.31 -7.46 23.69
N GLU A 50 12.85 -8.71 23.63
CA GLU A 50 12.35 -9.34 22.41
C GLU A 50 11.23 -8.51 21.75
N PHE A 51 10.26 -8.03 22.55
CA PHE A 51 9.17 -7.22 22.02
C PHE A 51 9.66 -5.85 21.51
N GLN A 52 10.59 -5.22 22.24
CA GLN A 52 11.17 -3.94 21.84
C GLN A 52 11.97 -4.07 20.55
N ASP A 53 12.79 -5.11 20.41
CA ASP A 53 13.58 -5.39 19.20
C ASP A 53 12.68 -5.60 17.98
N ILE A 54 11.58 -6.37 18.13
CA ILE A 54 10.58 -6.56 17.07
C ILE A 54 9.91 -5.23 16.71
N SER A 55 9.54 -4.44 17.72
CA SER A 55 8.86 -3.15 17.54
C SER A 55 9.77 -2.14 16.85
N GLU A 56 11.05 -2.08 17.21
CA GLU A 56 12.05 -1.21 16.61
C GLU A 56 12.33 -1.61 15.17
N LYS A 57 12.54 -2.91 14.90
CA LYS A 57 12.70 -3.42 13.53
C LYS A 57 11.50 -3.05 12.64
N ALA A 58 10.28 -3.18 13.15
CA ALA A 58 9.07 -2.78 12.43
C ALA A 58 9.00 -1.26 12.19
N LYS A 59 9.39 -0.45 13.17
CA LYS A 59 9.47 1.02 13.05
C LYS A 59 10.49 1.43 11.98
N MET A 60 11.68 0.85 12.01
CA MET A 60 12.74 1.12 11.02
C MET A 60 12.28 0.73 9.60
N SER A 61 11.69 -0.46 9.45
CA SER A 61 11.12 -0.88 8.17
C SER A 61 10.02 0.08 7.67
N SER A 62 9.16 0.56 8.57
CA SER A 62 8.13 1.54 8.22
C SER A 62 8.70 2.89 7.81
N MET A 63 9.82 3.33 8.41
CA MET A 63 10.48 4.59 8.05
C MET A 63 11.17 4.52 6.69
N CYS A 64 11.64 3.34 6.28
CA CYS A 64 12.19 3.12 4.94
C CYS A 64 11.12 3.08 3.83
N ASN A 65 9.82 3.02 4.16
CA ASN A 65 8.75 3.07 3.18
C ASN A 65 8.54 4.51 2.68
N THR A 66 9.31 4.89 1.66
CA THR A 66 9.28 6.24 1.08
C THR A 66 7.95 6.55 0.39
N ASN A 67 7.31 5.57 -0.24
CA ASN A 67 6.15 5.78 -1.11
C ASN A 67 4.90 4.99 -0.64
N PRO A 68 4.36 5.29 0.56
CA PRO A 68 3.22 4.55 1.10
C PRO A 68 1.94 4.85 0.31
N ALA A 69 1.11 3.82 0.13
CA ALA A 69 -0.22 3.98 -0.45
C ALA A 69 -1.16 4.71 0.53
N ARG A 70 -1.92 5.69 0.02
CA ARG A 70 -2.84 6.59 0.72
C ARG A 70 -4.29 6.40 0.26
N VAL A 71 -4.70 5.15 0.01
CA VAL A 71 -6.03 4.78 -0.49
C VAL A 71 -7.11 4.66 0.60
N GLY A 72 -6.71 4.67 1.87
CA GLY A 72 -7.63 4.52 2.99
C GLY A 72 -8.33 3.15 3.04
N PRO A 73 -9.41 3.02 3.84
CA PRO A 73 -10.07 1.74 4.11
C PRO A 73 -10.74 1.09 2.89
N HIS A 74 -11.21 1.91 1.94
CA HIS A 74 -11.88 1.44 0.72
C HIS A 74 -10.91 0.82 -0.30
N GLY A 75 -9.60 1.00 -0.11
CA GLY A 75 -8.58 0.46 -1.01
C GLY A 75 -8.65 1.04 -2.43
N TYR A 76 -7.97 0.41 -3.37
CA TYR A 76 -7.99 0.83 -4.77
C TYR A 76 -9.39 0.68 -5.39
N ARG A 77 -10.00 -0.50 -5.22
CA ARG A 77 -11.33 -0.82 -5.75
C ARG A 77 -12.40 0.22 -5.37
N GLY A 78 -12.44 0.68 -4.12
CA GLY A 78 -13.45 1.66 -3.72
C GLY A 78 -13.12 3.10 -4.12
N ASN A 79 -11.88 3.41 -4.50
CA ASN A 79 -11.50 4.73 -5.01
C ASN A 79 -11.61 4.85 -6.53
N LYS A 80 -11.64 3.73 -7.27
CA LYS A 80 -11.73 3.72 -8.75
C LYS A 80 -12.83 4.63 -9.31
N PRO A 81 -14.11 4.55 -8.87
CA PRO A 81 -15.16 5.39 -9.44
C PRO A 81 -14.89 6.88 -9.27
N LYS A 82 -14.28 7.25 -8.14
CA LYS A 82 -13.89 8.64 -7.86
C LYS A 82 -12.76 9.10 -8.77
N TRP A 83 -11.77 8.24 -9.01
CA TRP A 83 -10.66 8.56 -9.90
C TRP A 83 -11.07 8.64 -11.36
N GLU A 84 -12.01 7.81 -11.81
CA GLU A 84 -12.60 7.88 -13.14
C GLU A 84 -13.35 9.20 -13.33
N GLN A 85 -14.12 9.64 -12.33
CA GLN A 85 -14.77 10.96 -12.35
C GLN A 85 -13.75 12.10 -12.41
N GLU A 86 -12.70 12.09 -11.58
CA GLU A 86 -11.62 13.09 -11.62
C GLU A 86 -10.90 13.13 -12.97
N LYS A 87 -10.72 11.96 -13.61
CA LYS A 87 -10.13 11.86 -14.95
C LYS A 87 -11.04 12.43 -16.02
N ALA A 88 -12.35 12.14 -15.94
CA ALA A 88 -13.33 12.63 -16.88
C ALA A 88 -13.58 14.14 -16.75
N SER A 89 -13.50 14.70 -15.55
CA SER A 89 -13.67 16.14 -15.29
C SER A 89 -12.45 16.99 -15.64
N GLY A 90 -11.31 16.38 -16.01
CA GLY A 90 -10.10 17.12 -16.33
C GLY A 90 -9.25 17.51 -15.11
N GLU A 91 -9.61 17.07 -13.89
CA GLU A 91 -8.96 17.50 -12.63
C GLU A 91 -7.59 16.86 -12.36
N LEU A 92 -7.19 15.84 -13.12
CA LEU A 92 -5.88 15.23 -12.93
C LEU A 92 -4.74 16.14 -13.45
N PRO A 93 -3.54 16.07 -12.84
CA PRO A 93 -2.36 16.73 -13.40
C PRO A 93 -2.07 16.26 -14.83
N PRO A 94 -1.64 17.14 -15.75
CA PRO A 94 -1.41 16.83 -17.18
C PRO A 94 -0.57 15.57 -17.42
N GLN A 95 0.53 15.43 -16.67
CA GLN A 95 1.44 14.28 -16.76
C GLN A 95 0.77 12.92 -16.47
N LEU A 96 -0.35 12.88 -15.75
CA LEU A 96 -1.06 11.63 -15.49
C LEU A 96 -1.88 11.15 -16.68
N TYR A 97 -2.29 12.04 -17.58
CA TYR A 97 -2.97 11.64 -18.82
C TYR A 97 -2.01 10.96 -19.80
N GLU A 98 -0.69 11.17 -19.68
CA GLU A 98 0.31 10.44 -20.46
C GLU A 98 0.40 8.96 -20.05
N ILE A 99 -0.05 8.59 -18.86
CA ILE A 99 -0.05 7.19 -18.38
C ILE A 99 -1.31 6.49 -18.90
N LYS A 100 -1.12 5.62 -19.90
CA LYS A 100 -2.21 4.85 -20.54
C LYS A 100 -2.58 3.60 -19.75
N SER A 101 -1.61 2.97 -19.09
CA SER A 101 -1.87 1.78 -18.27
C SER A 101 -2.70 2.13 -17.04
N GLU A 102 -3.90 1.53 -16.93
CA GLU A 102 -4.82 1.73 -15.82
C GLU A 102 -4.15 1.39 -14.47
N ARG A 103 -3.45 0.26 -14.41
CA ARG A 103 -2.77 -0.20 -13.18
C ARG A 103 -1.64 0.76 -12.75
N SER A 104 -0.86 1.26 -13.70
CA SER A 104 0.18 2.26 -13.44
C SER A 104 -0.42 3.59 -12.99
N LEU A 105 -1.54 4.00 -13.58
CA LEU A 105 -2.26 5.21 -13.17
C LEU A 105 -2.81 5.06 -11.75
N ASP A 106 -3.52 3.97 -11.46
CA ASP A 106 -4.02 3.64 -10.12
C ASP A 106 -2.90 3.67 -9.08
N TYR A 107 -1.74 3.09 -9.40
CA TYR A 107 -0.57 3.09 -8.53
C TYR A 107 -0.17 4.50 -8.07
N VAL A 108 -0.16 5.46 -9.01
CA VAL A 108 0.19 6.86 -8.77
C VAL A 108 -0.94 7.58 -8.05
N LEU A 109 -2.19 7.41 -8.49
CA LEU A 109 -3.36 8.06 -7.87
C LEU A 109 -3.52 7.66 -6.41
N GLY A 110 -3.27 6.39 -6.09
CA GLY A 110 -3.27 5.87 -4.73
C GLY A 110 -2.12 6.36 -3.86
N ARG A 111 -1.16 7.14 -4.39
CA ARG A 111 -0.03 7.72 -3.64
C ARG A 111 -0.05 9.24 -3.57
N ARG A 112 -1.01 9.90 -4.21
CA ARG A 112 -1.18 11.36 -4.08
C ARG A 112 -1.39 11.76 -2.61
N SER A 113 -0.80 12.89 -2.22
CA SER A 113 -0.99 13.50 -0.90
C SER A 113 -1.75 14.81 -1.04
N LYS A 114 -2.28 15.30 0.07
CA LYS A 114 -2.80 16.67 0.12
C LYS A 114 -1.67 17.64 0.40
N ASN A 115 -1.65 18.78 -0.29
CA ASN A 115 -0.84 19.93 0.11
C ASN A 115 -1.48 20.66 1.30
N GLU A 116 -0.87 21.76 1.74
CA GLU A 116 -1.36 22.60 2.83
C GLU A 116 -2.76 23.18 2.54
N LEU A 117 -3.06 23.46 1.27
CA LEU A 117 -4.35 23.94 0.79
C LEU A 117 -5.40 22.82 0.63
N GLY A 118 -5.06 21.57 0.95
CA GLY A 118 -5.94 20.41 0.83
C GLY A 118 -6.08 19.83 -0.57
N SER A 119 -5.45 20.44 -1.59
CA SER A 119 -5.41 19.97 -2.98
C SER A 119 -4.56 18.71 -3.11
N LYS A 120 -4.98 17.78 -3.98
CA LYS A 120 -4.25 16.53 -4.23
C LYS A 120 -3.07 16.78 -5.16
N ILE A 121 -1.87 16.54 -4.66
CA ILE A 121 -0.62 16.67 -5.41
C ILE A 121 0.10 15.32 -5.54
N ILE A 122 0.98 15.22 -6.52
CA ILE A 122 1.95 14.13 -6.62
C ILE A 122 3.10 14.47 -5.68
N PRO A 123 3.41 13.62 -4.69
CA PRO A 123 4.56 13.84 -3.81
C PRO A 123 5.87 13.94 -4.60
N PRO A 124 6.86 14.77 -4.18
CA PRO A 124 8.13 14.91 -4.88
C PRO A 124 8.87 13.58 -5.11
N ASN A 125 8.80 12.67 -4.14
CA ASN A 125 9.40 11.34 -4.24
C ASN A 125 8.71 10.37 -5.22
N MET A 126 7.50 10.72 -5.68
CA MET A 126 6.78 9.98 -6.71
C MET A 126 7.04 10.51 -8.13
N GLU A 127 7.56 11.73 -8.29
CA GLU A 127 7.83 12.30 -9.61
C GLU A 127 8.81 11.47 -10.45
N PRO A 128 9.94 10.96 -9.91
CA PRO A 128 10.85 10.11 -10.69
C PRO A 128 10.17 8.84 -11.20
N ILE A 129 9.25 8.28 -10.41
CA ILE A 129 8.49 7.08 -10.77
C ILE A 129 7.49 7.41 -11.88
N VAL A 130 6.78 8.54 -11.79
CA VAL A 130 5.86 9.00 -12.84
C VAL A 130 6.61 9.21 -14.15
N LYS A 131 7.77 9.88 -14.13
CA LYS A 131 8.62 10.07 -15.31
C LYS A 131 9.08 8.73 -15.89
N LYS A 132 9.51 7.80 -15.04
CA LYS A 132 9.94 6.46 -15.48
C LYS A 132 8.80 5.65 -16.10
N LEU A 133 7.58 5.72 -15.55
CA LEU A 133 6.40 5.07 -16.12
C LEU A 133 6.08 5.59 -17.52
N ILE A 134 6.08 6.91 -17.70
CA ILE A 134 5.85 7.55 -19.00
C ILE A 134 6.95 7.14 -19.99
N HIS A 135 8.21 7.12 -19.56
CA HIS A 135 9.34 6.72 -20.38
C HIS A 135 9.25 5.26 -20.83
N VAL A 136 9.08 4.31 -19.90
CA VAL A 136 8.91 2.88 -20.21
C VAL A 136 7.76 2.65 -21.19
N GLN A 137 6.65 3.37 -21.00
CA GLN A 137 5.51 3.28 -21.92
C GLN A 137 5.85 3.79 -23.32
N LYS A 138 6.61 4.89 -23.44
CA LYS A 138 7.09 5.43 -24.74
C LYS A 138 8.06 4.46 -25.41
N GLU A 139 9.01 3.89 -24.68
CA GLU A 139 9.96 2.90 -25.23
C GLU A 139 9.25 1.65 -25.77
N ILE A 140 8.32 1.09 -25.01
CA ILE A 140 7.51 -0.06 -25.43
C ILE A 140 6.65 0.29 -26.65
N SER A 141 6.04 1.47 -26.65
CA SER A 141 5.22 1.93 -27.79
C SER A 141 6.05 2.14 -29.06
N ASN A 142 7.33 2.47 -28.93
CA ASN A 142 8.23 2.73 -30.06
C ASN A 142 8.96 1.47 -30.55
N SER A 143 9.09 0.44 -29.72
CA SER A 143 9.92 -0.75 -30.01
C SER A 143 9.13 -1.98 -30.43
N ASP A 144 7.79 -1.90 -30.53
CA ASP A 144 6.88 -3.06 -30.70
C ASP A 144 7.13 -4.20 -29.68
N LEU A 145 7.89 -3.95 -28.61
CA LEU A 145 8.24 -4.94 -27.60
C LEU A 145 7.14 -5.01 -26.55
N LEU A 146 6.48 -6.16 -26.48
CA LEU A 146 5.52 -6.43 -25.41
C LEU A 146 6.25 -6.83 -24.12
N PRO A 147 5.71 -6.46 -22.94
CA PRO A 147 6.20 -6.98 -21.66
C PRO A 147 6.22 -8.51 -21.63
N GLY A 148 7.19 -9.07 -20.90
CA GLY A 148 7.28 -10.52 -20.71
C GLY A 148 6.12 -11.10 -19.88
N PRO A 149 6.01 -12.43 -19.77
CA PRO A 149 4.97 -13.08 -18.98
C PRO A 149 4.99 -12.61 -17.51
N GLY A 150 3.90 -11.99 -17.05
CA GLY A 150 3.78 -11.48 -15.68
C GLY A 150 4.44 -10.10 -15.45
N GLU A 151 4.92 -9.46 -16.51
CA GLU A 151 5.43 -8.10 -16.51
C GLU A 151 4.40 -7.13 -17.12
N ASP A 152 4.50 -5.87 -16.73
CA ASP A 152 3.73 -4.74 -17.24
C ASP A 152 4.54 -3.44 -17.06
N PHE A 153 3.99 -2.33 -17.55
CA PHE A 153 4.62 -1.01 -17.42
C PHE A 153 5.03 -0.67 -15.98
N LEU A 154 4.20 -1.07 -15.00
CA LEU A 154 4.49 -0.79 -13.60
C LEU A 154 5.68 -1.61 -13.10
N THR A 155 5.69 -2.92 -13.34
CA THR A 155 6.78 -3.80 -12.91
C THR A 155 8.10 -3.49 -13.62
N LEU A 156 8.06 -3.08 -14.88
CA LEU A 156 9.25 -2.59 -15.60
C LEU A 156 9.78 -1.27 -15.02
N ALA A 157 8.88 -0.37 -14.57
CA ALA A 157 9.30 0.90 -13.99
C ALA A 157 9.84 0.74 -12.55
N ILE A 158 9.20 -0.02 -11.68
CA ILE A 158 9.54 -0.07 -10.23
C ILE A 158 10.05 -1.42 -9.74
N GLY A 159 10.25 -2.38 -10.64
CA GLY A 159 10.73 -3.73 -10.34
C GLY A 159 9.61 -4.73 -10.05
N LEU A 160 9.98 -5.97 -9.75
CA LEU A 160 9.06 -7.08 -9.55
C LEU A 160 8.11 -6.89 -8.36
N GLU A 161 6.98 -7.60 -8.40
CA GLU A 161 6.00 -7.66 -7.32
C GLU A 161 6.47 -8.62 -6.20
N HIS A 162 6.04 -8.36 -4.96
CA HIS A 162 6.23 -9.33 -3.90
C HIS A 162 5.29 -10.53 -4.09
N PRO A 163 5.74 -11.77 -3.81
CA PRO A 163 4.89 -12.95 -3.89
C PRO A 163 3.61 -12.79 -3.06
N GLY A 164 2.47 -13.14 -3.67
CA GLY A 164 1.17 -13.13 -3.00
C GLY A 164 0.46 -11.77 -2.94
N ARG A 165 1.08 -10.65 -3.38
CA ARG A 165 0.44 -9.33 -3.35
C ARG A 165 0.72 -8.51 -4.59
N THR A 166 -0.35 -7.95 -5.17
CA THR A 166 -0.25 -7.11 -6.38
C THR A 166 -0.40 -5.63 -6.04
N ARG A 167 0.58 -4.80 -6.38
CA ARG A 167 0.47 -3.35 -6.27
C ARG A 167 -0.69 -2.81 -7.12
N ALA A 168 -1.35 -1.77 -6.60
CA ALA A 168 -2.42 -1.01 -7.25
C ALA A 168 -3.77 -1.70 -7.49
N VAL A 169 -3.98 -2.92 -6.96
CA VAL A 169 -5.25 -3.66 -7.20
C VAL A 169 -6.04 -3.88 -5.92
N GLY A 170 -5.41 -4.43 -4.87
CA GLY A 170 -6.07 -4.72 -3.59
C GLY A 170 -5.25 -5.64 -2.71
N HIS A 171 -5.65 -5.78 -1.43
CA HIS A 171 -4.92 -6.60 -0.45
C HIS A 171 -4.98 -8.10 -0.75
N ASP A 172 -6.09 -8.58 -1.34
CA ASP A 172 -6.38 -10.01 -1.51
C ASP A 172 -6.33 -10.47 -2.98
N ILE A 173 -5.66 -9.68 -3.83
CA ILE A 173 -5.53 -9.98 -5.26
C ILE A 173 -4.07 -10.31 -5.56
N GLY A 174 -3.81 -11.60 -5.76
CA GLY A 174 -2.51 -12.11 -6.20
C GLY A 174 -2.21 -11.80 -7.67
N LEU A 175 -0.94 -11.90 -8.04
CA LEU A 175 -0.41 -11.44 -9.33
C LEU A 175 -1.22 -11.96 -10.52
N ARG A 176 -1.51 -13.28 -10.56
CA ARG A 176 -2.26 -13.90 -11.65
C ARG A 176 -3.65 -13.28 -11.87
N LYS A 177 -4.34 -12.91 -10.79
CA LYS A 177 -5.68 -12.32 -10.86
C LYS A 177 -5.61 -10.81 -11.11
N GLY A 178 -4.60 -10.13 -10.57
CA GLY A 178 -4.39 -8.70 -10.80
C GLY A 178 -3.90 -8.35 -12.21
N MET A 179 -3.37 -9.34 -12.94
CA MET A 179 -2.83 -9.22 -14.29
C MET A 179 -3.68 -9.97 -15.34
N GLN A 180 -4.87 -10.46 -14.97
CA GLN A 180 -5.80 -11.11 -15.91
C GLN A 180 -6.20 -10.10 -16.99
N GLY A 181 -5.87 -10.39 -18.25
CA GLY A 181 -6.15 -9.52 -19.40
C GLY A 181 -4.90 -9.01 -20.14
N LEU A 182 -3.70 -9.17 -19.57
CA LEU A 182 -2.46 -9.06 -20.35
C LEU A 182 -2.30 -10.36 -21.16
N GLU A 183 -2.36 -10.26 -22.48
CA GLU A 183 -2.35 -11.41 -23.38
C GLU A 183 -1.22 -12.38 -23.03
N LYS A 184 -1.59 -13.64 -22.75
CA LYS A 184 -0.61 -14.71 -22.59
C LYS A 184 0.00 -14.94 -23.97
N LYS A 185 1.31 -14.76 -24.11
CA LYS A 185 2.02 -15.37 -25.22
C LYS A 185 1.80 -16.88 -25.12
N GLU A 186 1.24 -17.50 -26.15
CA GLU A 186 1.24 -18.95 -26.25
C GLU A 186 2.70 -19.41 -26.17
N GLU A 187 3.00 -20.27 -25.19
CA GLU A 187 4.25 -21.02 -25.21
C GLU A 187 4.23 -21.87 -26.48
N SER A 188 5.00 -21.47 -27.50
CA SER A 188 5.45 -22.42 -28.51
C SER A 188 6.31 -23.44 -27.77
N ARG A 189 5.66 -24.52 -27.31
CA ARG A 189 6.33 -25.73 -26.84
C ARG A 189 7.12 -26.28 -28.02
N GLY A 190 8.36 -25.80 -28.17
CA GLY A 190 9.37 -26.45 -28.96
C GLY A 190 9.43 -27.90 -28.50
N GLN A 191 9.06 -28.81 -29.40
CA GLN A 191 9.19 -30.24 -29.23
C GLN A 191 10.61 -30.52 -28.76
N ARG A 192 10.75 -30.96 -27.50
CA ARG A 192 11.95 -31.70 -27.10
C ARG A 192 11.86 -33.03 -27.83
N SER A 193 12.62 -33.13 -28.94
CA SER A 193 12.93 -34.40 -29.56
C SER A 193 13.64 -35.28 -28.52
N CYS A 194 13.22 -36.53 -28.46
CA CYS A 194 13.72 -37.56 -27.55
C CYS A 194 15.23 -37.82 -27.73
#